data_AF-A0A3B8MCN5-F1
#
_entry.id   AF-A0A3B8MCN5-F1
#
_cell.length_a   1.000
_cell.length_b   1.000
_cell.length_c   1.000
_cell.angle_alpha   90.00
_cell.angle_beta   90.00
_cell.angle_gamma   90.00
#
_symmetry.space_group_name_H-M   'P 1'
#
loop_
_entity.id
_entity.type
_entity.pdbx_description
1 polymer ?
#
loop_
_entity_poly.entity_id
_entity_poly.type
_entity_poly.pdbx_seq_one_letter_code
_entity_poly.pdbx_strand_id
1 'polypeptide(L)'
;MNATARYPLRKTSAGLELTREITALLPNPLPVSKPDVMLATLYMERHPSLPTRDAVHLGSMRANRIERIVSADRHFESIWDVSRIDPSAF
;
A
#
# COMPACT_ATOMS: atom_id res chain seq x y z
N MET A 1 -25.49 -11.29 14.12
CA MET A 1 -24.02 -11.43 14.16
C MET A 1 -23.42 -10.24 13.43
N ASN A 2 -22.81 -9.31 14.18
CA ASN A 2 -22.23 -8.07 13.66
C ASN A 2 -20.83 -8.35 13.12
N ALA A 3 -20.58 -8.02 11.85
CA ALA A 3 -19.23 -7.93 11.30
C ALA A 3 -18.80 -6.46 11.24
N THR A 4 -18.03 -6.11 12.26
CA THR A 4 -17.34 -4.85 12.52
C THR A 4 -16.16 -4.69 11.56
N ALA A 5 -16.11 -3.58 10.81
CA ALA A 5 -14.88 -2.84 10.43
C ALA A 5 -15.25 -1.70 9.46
N ARG A 6 -15.86 -0.62 9.98
CA ARG A 6 -16.00 0.63 9.21
C ARG A 6 -14.67 1.38 9.31
N TYR A 7 -13.97 1.53 8.18
CA TYR A 7 -12.77 2.36 8.04
C TYR A 7 -12.98 3.77 8.67
N PRO A 8 -12.04 4.29 9.48
CA PRO A 8 -12.21 5.57 10.17
C PRO A 8 -12.03 6.82 9.28
N LEU A 9 -11.74 6.69 7.98
CA LEU A 9 -11.52 7.84 7.08
C LEU A 9 -12.81 8.40 6.44
N ARG A 10 -13.91 8.45 7.20
CA ARG A 10 -15.15 9.17 6.77
C ARG A 10 -15.11 10.67 7.06
N LYS A 11 -13.93 11.23 7.38
CA LYS A 11 -13.73 12.68 7.54
C LYS A 11 -12.92 13.19 6.35
N THR A 12 -13.62 13.49 5.25
CA THR A 12 -13.01 13.99 4.01
C THR A 12 -12.05 15.16 4.26
N SER A 13 -12.39 16.07 5.17
CA SER A 13 -11.53 17.19 5.56
C SER A 13 -10.18 16.75 6.11
N ALA A 14 -10.17 15.83 7.07
CA ALA A 14 -8.94 15.31 7.67
C ALA A 14 -8.09 14.54 6.64
N GLY A 15 -8.72 13.79 5.73
CA GLY A 15 -8.00 13.12 4.64
C GLY A 15 -7.33 14.09 3.68
N LEU A 16 -7.98 15.21 3.36
CA LEU A 16 -7.43 16.25 2.49
C LEU A 16 -6.27 17.00 3.16
N GLU A 17 -6.41 17.33 4.44
CA GLU A 17 -5.35 17.96 5.24
C GLU A 17 -4.10 17.07 5.29
N LEU A 18 -4.27 15.80 5.67
CA LEU A 18 -3.18 14.82 5.70
C LEU A 18 -2.51 14.66 4.33
N THR A 19 -3.28 14.62 3.25
CA THR A 19 -2.72 14.49 1.89
C THR A 19 -1.84 15.69 1.55
N ARG A 20 -2.25 16.92 1.92
CA ARG A 20 -1.47 18.13 1.67
C ARG A 20 -0.17 18.14 2.47
N GLU A 21 -0.23 17.79 3.75
CA GLU A 21 0.94 17.71 4.62
C GLU A 21 1.95 16.66 4.13
N ILE A 22 1.48 15.44 3.82
CA ILE A 22 2.35 14.38 3.32
C ILE A 22 2.98 14.76 1.98
N THR A 23 2.23 15.38 1.06
CA THR A 23 2.77 15.79 -0.24
C THR A 23 3.80 16.93 -0.11
N ALA A 24 3.65 17.79 0.90
CA ALA A 24 4.65 18.82 1.20
C ALA A 24 5.95 18.21 1.79
N LEU A 25 5.83 17.13 2.58
CA LEU A 25 6.97 16.41 3.16
C LEU A 25 7.68 15.49 2.16
N LEU A 26 6.93 14.86 1.26
CA LEU A 26 7.39 13.89 0.27
C LEU A 26 7.11 14.42 -1.14
N PRO A 27 7.99 15.28 -1.69
CA PRO A 27 7.67 16.08 -2.87
C PRO A 27 7.47 15.27 -4.17
N ASN A 28 7.89 14.01 -4.22
CA ASN A 28 7.85 13.20 -5.44
C ASN A 28 7.36 11.76 -5.16
N PRO A 29 6.05 11.55 -4.97
CA PRO A 29 5.49 10.20 -4.97
C PRO A 29 5.71 9.55 -6.34
N LEU A 30 6.01 8.24 -6.34
CA LEU A 30 6.16 7.49 -7.59
C LEU A 30 4.81 7.45 -8.34
N PRO A 31 4.77 7.80 -9.63
CA PRO A 31 3.55 7.69 -10.42
C PRO A 31 3.22 6.22 -10.65
N VAL A 32 1.92 5.88 -10.63
CA VAL A 32 1.47 4.54 -11.02
C VAL A 32 1.44 4.46 -12.54
N SER A 33 2.19 3.51 -13.09
CA SER A 33 2.30 3.27 -14.53
C SER A 33 1.54 2.02 -14.99
N LYS A 34 1.36 1.85 -16.31
CA LYS A 34 0.78 0.61 -16.87
C LYS A 34 1.56 -0.65 -16.44
N PRO A 35 2.91 -0.69 -16.51
CA PRO A 35 3.69 -1.79 -15.96
C PRO A 35 3.34 -2.15 -14.51
N ASP A 36 3.13 -1.16 -13.64
CA ASP A 36 2.79 -1.38 -12.24
C ASP A 36 1.45 -2.12 -12.10
N VAL A 37 0.45 -1.71 -12.88
CA VAL A 37 -0.88 -2.35 -12.89
C VAL A 37 -0.79 -3.79 -13.41
N MET A 38 0.03 -4.05 -14.43
CA MET A 38 0.24 -5.41 -14.94
C MET A 38 0.95 -6.31 -13.91
N LEU A 39 1.88 -5.75 -13.12
CA LEU A 39 2.50 -6.50 -12.02
C LEU A 39 1.51 -6.73 -10.87
N ALA A 40 0.65 -5.75 -10.58
CA ALA A 40 -0.40 -5.87 -9.57
C ALA A 40 -1.34 -7.05 -9.86
N THR A 41 -1.73 -7.28 -11.13
CA THR A 41 -2.57 -8.43 -11.49
C THR A 41 -1.87 -9.75 -11.19
N LEU A 42 -0.56 -9.86 -11.45
CA LEU A 42 0.22 -11.06 -11.12
C LEU A 42 0.28 -11.32 -9.61
N TYR A 43 0.38 -10.26 -8.79
CA TYR A 43 0.31 -10.39 -7.33
C TYR A 43 -1.08 -10.87 -6.88
N MET A 44 -2.16 -10.34 -7.46
CA MET A 44 -3.52 -10.77 -7.11
C MET A 44 -3.81 -12.22 -7.55
N GLU A 45 -3.27 -12.67 -8.67
CA GLU A 45 -3.36 -14.08 -9.09
C GLU A 45 -2.67 -15.02 -8.10
N ARG A 46 -1.51 -14.62 -7.58
CA ARG A 46 -0.72 -15.41 -6.60
C ARG A 46 -1.26 -15.29 -5.19
N HIS A 47 -1.89 -14.17 -4.86
CA HIS A 47 -2.44 -13.85 -3.55
C HIS A 47 -3.89 -13.36 -3.70
N PRO A 48 -4.88 -14.25 -3.91
CA PRO A 48 -6.26 -13.86 -4.22
C PRO A 48 -6.97 -13.04 -3.13
N SER A 49 -6.47 -13.08 -1.90
CA SER A 49 -6.98 -12.29 -0.76
C SER A 49 -6.33 -10.91 -0.64
N LEU A 50 -5.32 -10.59 -1.47
CA LEU A 50 -4.61 -9.31 -1.42
C LEU A 50 -5.54 -8.18 -1.90
N PRO A 51 -5.71 -7.10 -1.10
CA PRO A 51 -6.49 -5.95 -1.54
C PRO A 51 -5.90 -5.31 -2.80
N THR A 52 -6.76 -4.87 -3.72
CA THR A 52 -6.34 -4.29 -5.02
C THR A 52 -5.38 -3.11 -4.85
N ARG A 53 -5.57 -2.27 -3.82
CA ARG A 53 -4.67 -1.14 -3.54
C ARG A 53 -3.27 -1.62 -3.18
N ASP A 54 -3.19 -2.64 -2.32
CA ASP A 54 -1.92 -3.19 -1.87
C ASP A 54 -1.20 -3.89 -3.02
N ALA A 55 -1.94 -4.56 -3.91
CA ALA A 55 -1.39 -5.10 -5.15
C ALA A 55 -0.79 -4.02 -6.06
N VAL A 56 -1.43 -2.85 -6.19
CA VAL A 56 -0.85 -1.72 -6.94
C VAL A 56 0.43 -1.22 -6.28
N HIS A 57 0.48 -1.13 -4.95
CA HIS A 57 1.72 -0.79 -4.24
C HIS A 57 2.83 -1.80 -4.52
N LEU A 58 2.55 -3.11 -4.45
CA LEU A 58 3.51 -4.16 -4.79
C LEU A 58 3.97 -4.08 -6.25
N GLY A 59 3.05 -3.81 -7.17
CA GLY A 59 3.35 -3.61 -8.59
C GLY A 59 4.32 -2.46 -8.83
N SER A 60 4.03 -1.28 -8.26
CA SER A 60 4.93 -0.12 -8.34
C SER A 60 6.27 -0.37 -7.64
N MET A 61 6.27 -1.03 -6.48
CA MET A 61 7.48 -1.42 -5.78
C MET A 61 8.36 -2.32 -6.65
N ARG A 62 7.78 -3.37 -7.24
CA ARG A 62 8.51 -4.32 -8.09
C ARG A 62 9.06 -3.65 -9.34
N ALA A 63 8.28 -2.80 -10.00
CA ALA A 63 8.74 -2.03 -11.17
C ALA A 63 9.94 -1.13 -10.87
N ASN A 64 10.01 -0.62 -9.63
CA ASN A 64 11.06 0.29 -9.16
C ASN A 64 12.15 -0.41 -8.32
N ARG A 65 12.17 -1.75 -8.26
CA ARG A 65 13.13 -2.55 -7.46
C ARG A 65 13.14 -2.17 -5.97
N ILE A 66 11.98 -1.85 -5.43
CA ILE A 66 11.78 -1.57 -4.01
C ILE A 66 11.30 -2.86 -3.35
N GLU A 67 12.04 -3.34 -2.37
CA GLU A 67 11.76 -4.62 -1.70
C GLU A 67 11.36 -4.45 -0.23
N ARG A 68 11.33 -3.20 0.26
CA ARG A 68 10.97 -2.87 1.65
C ARG A 68 9.78 -1.94 1.69
N ILE A 69 8.83 -2.23 2.56
CA ILE A 69 7.65 -1.40 2.80
C ILE A 69 7.50 -1.11 4.29
N VAL A 70 7.28 0.15 4.65
CA VAL A 70 6.84 0.53 5.99
C VAL A 70 5.32 0.41 6.03
N SER A 71 4.79 -0.51 6.82
CA SER A 71 3.34 -0.70 6.92
C SER A 71 2.93 -1.32 8.26
N ALA A 72 1.80 -0.85 8.79
CA ALA A 72 1.12 -1.47 9.93
C ALA A 72 0.41 -2.79 9.54
N ASP A 73 0.21 -3.03 8.24
CA ASP A 73 -0.51 -4.20 7.75
C ASP A 73 0.41 -5.43 7.70
N ARG A 74 0.15 -6.38 8.61
CA ARG A 74 0.96 -7.60 8.73
C ARG A 74 0.84 -8.56 7.54
N HIS A 75 -0.19 -8.42 6.70
CA HIS A 75 -0.38 -9.33 5.57
C HIS A 75 0.79 -9.29 4.56
N PHE A 76 1.55 -8.20 4.50
CA PHE A 76 2.78 -8.11 3.71
C PHE A 76 3.88 -9.10 4.13
N GLU A 77 3.86 -9.63 5.35
CA GLU A 77 4.82 -10.65 5.81
C GLU A 77 4.69 -11.97 5.03
N SER A 78 3.54 -12.20 4.40
CA SER A 78 3.28 -13.38 3.57
C SER A 78 3.72 -13.22 2.10
N ILE A 79 4.17 -12.02 1.71
CA ILE A 79 4.60 -11.71 0.36
C ILE A 79 6.11 -11.93 0.27
N TRP A 80 6.51 -13.03 -0.38
CA TRP A 80 7.88 -13.56 -0.33
C TRP A 80 8.98 -12.61 -0.85
N ASP A 81 8.65 -11.69 -1.75
CA ASP A 81 9.59 -10.72 -2.36
C ASP A 81 9.49 -9.32 -1.74
N VAL A 82 8.82 -9.19 -0.60
CA VAL A 82 8.70 -7.93 0.15
C VAL A 82 9.02 -8.13 1.63
N SER A 83 9.84 -7.24 2.16
CA SER A 83 10.17 -7.14 3.58
C SER A 83 9.37 -6.01 4.23
N ARG A 84 8.44 -6.36 5.12
CA ARG A 84 7.70 -5.40 5.93
C ARG A 84 8.58 -4.84 7.05
N ILE A 85 8.59 -3.52 7.20
CA ILE A 85 9.14 -2.80 8.34
C ILE A 85 7.96 -2.36 9.21
N ASP A 86 7.95 -2.77 10.48
CA ASP A 86 6.93 -2.35 11.43
C ASP A 86 7.17 -0.90 11.87
N PRO A 87 6.24 0.03 11.60
CA PRO A 87 6.42 1.42 12.01
C PRO A 87 6.43 1.59 13.53
N SER A 88 5.87 0.66 14.31
CA SER A 88 5.88 0.74 15.79
C SER A 88 7.24 0.42 16.43
N ALA A 89 8.22 0.01 15.63
CA ALA A 89 9.59 -0.25 16.09
C ALA A 89 10.45 1.02 16.21
N PHE A 90 9.92 2.20 15.88
CA PHE A 90 10.57 3.51 15.91
C PHE A 90 9.72 4.51 16.69
#